data_AF-R7G6U1-F1
#
_entry.id   AF-R7G6U1-F1
#
_cell.length_a   1.000
_cell.length_b   1.000
_cell.length_c   1.000
_cell.angle_alpha   90.00
_cell.angle_beta   90.00
_cell.angle_gamma   90.00
#
_symmetry.space_group_name_H-M   'P 1'
#
loop_
_entity.id
_entity.type
_entity.pdbx_description
1 polymer ?
#
loop_
_entity_poly.entity_id
_entity_poly.type
_entity_poly.pdbx_seq_one_letter_code
_entity_poly.pdbx_strand_id
1 'polypeptide(L)'
;MKIKELQDGFKGSVRVLLTNVNRGVTNKGAPYLSFMLQDDSGVLDAKYWNVSEEALHSFEAGQIVDVYGDVITHQKQLQFRVNKATLVEGEESMILDYVPAGPYTQEELKEGIYGYIDSFENSILKDIVQAVMKRHEQDFFVYPAAMRNHHDFVGGLATHVLGMLQMGESVCRQYENLHRDLLLAGILLHDVGKLVELSGAIVTEYTMQGKLLGHISIMQAEIDQIATEIGVAESEEAILLRHMVLSHHGVYEYGSPVLPMIPEAEVLYLLDNLDARMHTMKKTLANIAEGEFSQRVFALENRMLYKSKLGK
;
A
#
# COMPACT_ATOMS: atom_id res chain seq x y z
N MET A 1 2.12 4.57 25.67
CA MET A 1 0.66 4.60 25.52
C MET A 1 0.37 4.70 24.05
N LYS A 2 -0.51 3.85 23.53
CA LYS A 2 -0.82 3.78 22.09
C LYS A 2 -1.96 4.74 21.73
N ILE A 3 -2.02 5.20 20.49
CA ILE A 3 -3.06 6.14 20.01
C ILE A 3 -4.47 5.59 20.29
N LYS A 4 -4.73 4.31 20.04
CA LYS A 4 -6.04 3.69 20.28
C LYS A 4 -6.51 3.72 21.74
N GLU A 5 -5.59 3.95 22.68
CA GLU A 5 -5.86 4.00 24.12
C GLU A 5 -6.12 5.42 24.62
N LEU A 6 -5.89 6.42 23.77
CA LEU A 6 -6.09 7.83 24.12
C LEU A 6 -7.58 8.15 24.21
N GLN A 7 -7.93 8.90 25.25
CA GLN A 7 -9.30 9.31 25.55
C GLN A 7 -9.36 10.81 25.82
N ASP A 8 -10.56 11.38 25.74
CA ASP A 8 -10.82 12.77 26.11
C ASP A 8 -10.28 13.08 27.51
N GLY A 9 -9.54 14.19 27.62
CA GLY A 9 -8.92 14.61 28.88
C GLY A 9 -7.55 14.00 29.17
N PHE A 10 -7.04 13.08 28.34
CA PHE A 10 -5.65 12.63 28.45
C PHE A 10 -4.69 13.83 28.35
N LYS A 11 -3.64 13.83 29.19
CA LYS A 11 -2.54 14.80 29.14
C LYS A 11 -1.21 14.08 29.28
N GLY A 12 -0.29 14.34 28.37
CA GLY A 12 1.03 13.70 28.43
C GLY A 12 1.79 13.78 27.11
N SER A 13 2.88 13.03 27.06
CA SER A 13 3.69 12.86 25.86
C SER A 13 3.38 11.55 25.16
N VAL A 14 3.35 11.58 23.83
CA VAL A 14 3.33 10.39 22.98
C VAL A 14 4.39 10.53 21.88
N ARG A 15 5.04 9.42 21.55
CA ARG A 15 5.96 9.33 20.42
C ARG A 15 5.22 8.75 19.23
N VAL A 16 5.26 9.45 18.10
CA VAL A 16 4.40 9.18 16.95
C VAL A 16 5.09 9.54 15.64
N LEU A 17 4.68 8.90 14.55
CA LEU A 17 5.02 9.27 13.19
C LEU A 17 4.10 10.42 12.70
N LEU A 18 4.67 11.42 12.04
CA LEU A 18 3.90 12.42 11.30
C LEU A 18 3.58 11.88 9.90
N THR A 19 2.32 11.51 9.64
CA THR A 19 1.90 11.06 8.30
C THR A 19 1.43 12.19 7.40
N ASN A 20 1.12 13.34 7.99
CA ASN A 20 0.75 14.55 7.27
C ASN A 20 1.09 15.79 8.09
N VAL A 21 1.58 16.84 7.43
CA VAL A 21 1.88 18.14 8.03
C VAL A 21 1.31 19.24 7.14
N ASN A 22 0.24 19.90 7.58
CA ASN A 22 -0.32 21.06 6.88
C ASN A 22 -0.04 22.34 7.67
N ARG A 23 0.41 23.36 6.96
CA ARG A 23 0.64 24.71 7.49
C ARG A 23 -0.60 25.54 7.25
N GLY A 24 -1.08 26.21 8.29
CA GLY A 24 -2.29 27.02 8.19
C GLY A 24 -2.15 28.33 8.95
N VAL A 25 -3.05 29.25 8.62
CA VAL A 25 -3.20 30.51 9.33
C VAL A 25 -4.64 30.58 9.84
N THR A 26 -4.81 30.92 11.11
CA THR A 26 -6.15 31.12 11.69
C THR A 26 -6.83 32.35 11.09
N ASN A 27 -8.14 32.47 11.26
CA ASN A 27 -8.89 33.67 10.86
C ASN A 27 -8.37 34.97 11.51
N LYS A 28 -7.58 34.86 12.59
CA LYS A 28 -6.94 35.99 13.29
C LYS A 28 -5.48 36.22 12.88
N GLY A 29 -4.99 35.53 11.84
CA GLY A 29 -3.62 35.67 11.34
C GLY A 29 -2.55 34.88 12.08
N ALA A 30 -2.89 34.15 13.16
CA ALA A 30 -1.91 33.34 13.88
C ALA A 30 -1.58 32.04 13.12
N PRO A 31 -0.30 31.69 12.93
CA PRO A 31 0.11 30.45 12.28
C PRO A 31 -0.16 29.22 13.16
N TYR A 32 -0.44 28.09 12.52
CA TYR A 32 -0.61 26.80 13.17
C TYR A 32 -0.16 25.65 12.26
N LEU A 33 0.19 24.52 12.87
CA LEU A 33 0.42 23.25 12.17
C LEU A 33 -0.74 22.29 12.45
N SER A 34 -1.17 21.60 11.41
CA SER A 34 -2.05 20.44 11.51
C SER A 34 -1.24 19.20 11.24
N PHE A 35 -1.22 18.28 12.19
CA PHE A 35 -0.56 16.99 12.04
C PHE A 35 -1.59 15.87 11.91
N MET A 36 -1.20 14.81 11.23
CA MET A 36 -1.80 13.50 11.42
C MET A 36 -0.78 12.62 12.13
N LEU A 37 -1.05 12.32 13.40
CA LEU A 37 -0.19 11.49 14.24
C LEU A 37 -0.52 10.03 13.98
N GLN A 38 0.49 9.17 13.88
CA GLN A 38 0.31 7.73 13.70
C GLN A 38 1.22 6.93 14.63
N ASP A 39 0.69 5.81 15.11
CA ASP A 39 1.48 4.67 15.58
C ASP A 39 0.91 3.37 14.96
N ASP A 40 1.48 2.22 15.30
CA ASP A 40 1.01 0.89 14.88
C ASP A 40 -0.46 0.57 15.27
N SER A 41 -1.09 1.39 16.10
CA SER A 41 -2.43 1.16 16.65
C SER A 41 -3.51 2.01 16.00
N GLY A 42 -3.15 3.12 15.35
CA GLY A 42 -4.09 4.00 14.68
C GLY A 42 -3.55 5.39 14.35
N VAL A 43 -4.45 6.27 13.96
CA VAL A 43 -4.16 7.67 13.61
C VAL A 43 -4.98 8.64 14.46
N LEU A 44 -4.44 9.83 14.71
CA LEU A 44 -5.11 10.89 15.45
C LEU A 44 -4.81 12.27 14.84
N ASP A 45 -5.86 13.03 14.53
CA ASP A 45 -5.73 14.42 14.09
C ASP A 45 -5.16 15.28 15.22
N ALA A 46 -4.23 16.17 14.91
CA ALA A 46 -3.60 17.02 15.90
C ALA A 46 -3.41 18.46 15.41
N LYS A 47 -3.49 19.41 16.33
CA LYS A 47 -3.31 20.84 16.06
C LYS A 47 -2.29 21.43 17.00
N TYR A 48 -1.25 22.05 16.42
CA TYR A 48 -0.25 22.83 17.14
C TYR A 48 -0.46 24.31 16.82
N TRP A 49 -1.05 25.04 17.77
CA TRP A 49 -1.45 26.43 17.60
C TRP A 49 -0.34 27.41 17.99
N ASN A 50 -0.35 28.60 17.39
CA ASN A 50 0.55 29.71 17.73
C ASN A 50 2.03 29.30 17.66
N VAL A 51 2.39 28.53 16.62
CA VAL A 51 3.75 28.07 16.40
C VAL A 51 4.66 29.22 15.97
N SER A 52 5.95 29.15 16.32
CA SER A 52 6.95 30.08 15.79
C SER A 52 7.20 29.82 14.30
N GLU A 53 7.73 30.83 13.60
CA GLU A 53 8.21 30.69 12.21
C GLU A 53 9.22 29.55 12.06
N GLU A 54 10.13 29.40 13.03
CA GLU A 54 11.09 28.30 13.04
C GLU A 54 10.39 26.93 13.08
N ALA A 55 9.42 26.76 13.99
CA ALA A 55 8.67 25.53 14.14
C ALA A 55 7.80 25.19 12.91
N LEU A 56 7.32 26.20 12.15
CA LEU A 56 6.58 25.96 10.90
C LEU A 56 7.42 25.18 9.87
N HIS A 57 8.74 25.33 9.91
CA HIS A 57 9.65 24.70 8.97
C HIS A 57 10.43 23.51 9.56
N SER A 58 10.32 23.25 10.86
CA SER A 58 11.02 22.13 11.51
C SER A 58 10.37 20.76 11.33
N PHE A 59 9.11 20.71 10.87
CA PHE A 59 8.35 19.47 10.79
C PHE A 59 7.92 19.13 9.37
N GLU A 60 8.19 17.89 8.99
CA GLU A 60 7.82 17.28 7.73
C GLU A 60 7.20 15.91 7.98
N ALA A 61 6.39 15.46 7.03
CA ALA A 61 5.81 14.13 7.11
C ALA A 61 6.90 13.07 6.87
N GLY A 62 6.81 11.93 7.56
CA GLY A 62 7.84 10.89 7.61
C GLY A 62 8.70 10.96 8.87
N GLN A 63 8.62 12.06 9.62
CA GLN A 63 9.40 12.26 10.83
C GLN A 63 8.74 11.63 12.07
N ILE A 64 9.57 11.05 12.95
CA ILE A 64 9.15 10.62 14.29
C ILE A 64 9.30 11.82 15.23
N VAL A 65 8.25 12.10 16.00
CA VAL A 65 8.23 13.21 16.95
C VAL A 65 7.71 12.78 18.30
N ASP A 66 8.24 13.40 19.35
CA ASP A 66 7.63 13.41 20.68
C ASP A 66 6.69 14.62 20.76
N VAL A 67 5.39 14.38 20.90
CA VAL A 67 4.39 15.44 21.10
C VAL A 67 3.87 15.40 22.54
N TYR A 68 3.84 16.57 23.17
CA TYR A 68 3.26 16.79 24.48
C TYR A 68 2.03 17.68 24.37
N GLY A 69 0.94 17.30 25.02
CA GLY A 69 -0.30 18.07 25.00
C GLY A 69 -1.47 17.33 25.62
N ASP A 70 -2.67 17.62 25.13
CA ASP A 70 -3.90 17.07 25.65
C ASP A 70 -4.87 16.62 24.56
N VAL A 71 -5.58 15.52 24.82
CA VAL A 71 -6.60 14.99 23.90
C VAL A 71 -7.94 15.62 24.23
N ILE A 72 -8.56 16.23 23.23
CA ILE A 72 -9.84 16.91 23.33
C ILE A 72 -10.84 16.33 22.34
N THR A 73 -12.11 16.37 22.69
CA THR A 73 -13.20 16.06 21.77
C THR A 73 -13.60 17.32 21.00
N HIS A 74 -13.37 17.33 19.69
CA HIS A 74 -13.77 18.42 18.80
C HIS A 74 -14.70 17.87 17.71
N GLN A 75 -15.92 18.42 17.61
CA GLN A 75 -16.94 17.97 16.65
C GLN A 75 -17.24 16.45 16.73
N LYS A 76 -17.31 15.89 17.95
CA LYS A 76 -17.53 14.46 18.24
C LYS A 76 -16.38 13.52 17.81
N GLN A 77 -15.23 14.06 17.42
CA GLN A 77 -14.01 13.29 17.11
C GLN A 77 -12.92 13.67 18.11
N LEU A 78 -12.04 12.72 18.45
CA LEU A 78 -10.85 13.02 19.26
C LEU A 78 -9.84 13.80 18.40
N GLN A 79 -9.19 14.79 19.02
CA GLN A 79 -8.11 15.57 18.43
C GLN A 79 -7.04 15.80 19.51
N PHE A 80 -5.77 15.66 19.13
CA PHE A 80 -4.65 15.97 20.02
C PHE A 80 -4.30 17.47 19.90
N ARG A 81 -4.51 18.23 20.97
CA ARG A 81 -4.01 19.60 21.06
C ARG A 81 -2.55 19.55 21.48
N VAL A 82 -1.66 19.95 20.57
CA VAL A 82 -0.21 19.93 20.79
C VAL A 82 0.21 21.22 21.49
N ASN A 83 0.94 21.08 22.60
CA ASN A 83 1.55 22.16 23.34
C ASN A 83 3.05 22.28 23.05
N LYS A 84 3.71 21.15 22.77
CA LYS A 84 5.11 21.06 22.39
C LYS A 84 5.32 19.86 21.48
N ALA A 85 6.13 20.01 20.45
CA ALA A 85 6.59 18.92 19.59
C ALA A 85 8.13 18.97 19.52
N THR A 86 8.78 17.81 19.44
CA THR A 86 10.23 17.72 19.31
C THR A 86 10.59 16.57 18.38
N LEU A 87 11.45 16.83 17.39
CA LEU A 87 11.94 15.82 16.46
C LEU A 87 12.76 14.77 17.21
N VAL A 88 12.55 13.50 16.88
CA VAL A 88 13.36 12.39 17.34
C VAL A 88 14.34 12.04 16.22
N GLU A 89 15.63 12.30 16.44
CA GLU A 89 16.68 11.85 15.52
C GLU A 89 16.84 10.33 15.62
N GLY A 90 16.94 9.64 14.49
CA GLY A 90 17.01 8.18 14.44
C GLY A 90 17.20 7.66 13.02
N GLU A 91 17.39 6.34 12.89
CA GLU A 91 17.42 5.67 11.59
C GLU A 91 16.01 5.59 10.99
N GLU A 92 15.91 5.61 9.66
CA GLU A 92 14.66 5.51 8.91
C GLU A 92 13.91 4.18 9.20
N SER A 93 14.66 3.14 9.56
CA SER A 93 14.15 1.83 10.01
C SER A 93 13.24 1.92 11.25
N MET A 94 13.42 2.93 12.11
CA MET A 94 12.59 3.14 13.30
C MET A 94 11.13 3.44 12.96
N ILE A 95 10.84 3.89 11.74
CA ILE A 95 9.49 4.24 11.33
C ILE A 95 8.60 3.00 11.23
N LEU A 96 9.19 1.82 10.98
CA LEU A 96 8.48 0.54 10.92
C LEU A 96 7.78 0.17 12.25
N ASP A 97 8.21 0.73 13.38
CA ASP A 97 7.57 0.54 14.69
C ASP A 97 6.26 1.36 14.86
N TYR A 98 5.99 2.31 13.94
CA TYR A 98 4.87 3.26 14.01
C TYR A 98 3.87 3.10 12.86
N VAL A 99 3.98 2.02 12.11
CA VAL A 99 3.06 1.64 11.03
C VAL A 99 2.41 0.30 11.38
N PRO A 100 1.15 0.06 10.98
CA PRO A 100 0.52 -1.23 11.21
C PRO A 100 1.36 -2.36 10.59
N ALA A 101 1.55 -3.45 11.32
CA ALA A 101 2.19 -4.66 10.79
C ALA A 101 1.18 -5.50 9.99
N GLY A 102 1.67 -6.10 8.91
CA GLY A 102 0.93 -7.10 8.13
C GLY A 102 0.76 -8.43 8.88
N PRO A 103 0.00 -9.38 8.30
CA PRO A 103 -0.21 -10.70 8.89
C PRO A 103 1.00 -11.64 8.76
N TYR A 104 2.02 -11.26 7.99
CA TYR A 104 3.22 -12.05 7.71
C TYR A 104 4.48 -11.27 8.09
N THR A 105 5.53 -11.97 8.52
CA THR A 105 6.87 -11.37 8.65
C THR A 105 7.53 -11.19 7.29
N GLN A 106 8.59 -10.36 7.23
CA GLN A 106 9.34 -10.17 5.99
C GLN A 106 9.97 -11.48 5.49
N GLU A 107 10.44 -12.32 6.41
CA GLU A 107 11.01 -13.63 6.11
C GLU A 107 9.96 -14.58 5.53
N GLU A 108 8.76 -14.64 6.11
CA GLU A 108 7.66 -15.47 5.60
C GLU A 108 7.23 -15.02 4.19
N LEU A 109 7.18 -13.72 3.94
CA LEU A 109 6.88 -13.16 2.62
C LEU A 109 7.95 -13.54 1.60
N LYS A 110 9.23 -13.41 1.97
CA LYS A 110 10.37 -13.81 1.11
C LYS A 110 10.31 -15.30 0.79
N GLU A 111 10.20 -16.15 1.79
CA GLU A 111 10.14 -17.60 1.61
C GLU A 111 8.96 -17.99 0.71
N GLY A 112 7.77 -17.46 0.99
CA GLY A 112 6.58 -17.74 0.20
C GLY A 112 6.72 -17.33 -1.26
N ILE A 113 7.20 -16.11 -1.52
CA ILE A 113 7.32 -15.57 -2.89
C ILE A 113 8.44 -16.24 -3.67
N TYR A 114 9.64 -16.38 -3.09
CA TYR A 114 10.75 -17.06 -3.77
C TYR A 114 10.45 -18.55 -3.99
N GLY A 115 9.68 -19.20 -3.12
CA GLY A 115 9.21 -20.57 -3.36
C GLY A 115 8.39 -20.70 -4.65
N TYR A 116 7.54 -19.72 -4.98
CA TYR A 116 6.83 -19.71 -6.27
C TYR A 116 7.79 -19.47 -7.44
N ILE A 117 8.71 -18.51 -7.34
CA ILE A 117 9.69 -18.20 -8.39
C ILE A 117 10.56 -19.44 -8.68
N ASP A 118 10.98 -20.16 -7.65
CA ASP A 118 11.80 -21.35 -7.79
C ASP A 118 11.05 -22.49 -8.48
N SER A 119 9.72 -22.54 -8.34
CA SER A 119 8.84 -23.54 -8.95
C SER A 119 8.57 -23.34 -10.45
N PHE A 120 9.06 -22.27 -11.07
CA PHE A 120 8.84 -22.02 -12.49
C PHE A 120 9.55 -23.07 -13.36
N GLU A 121 8.84 -23.57 -14.37
CA GLU A 121 9.34 -24.48 -15.40
C GLU A 121 9.76 -23.72 -16.66
N ASN A 122 9.09 -22.61 -17.01
CA ASN A 122 9.51 -21.74 -18.12
C ASN A 122 10.71 -20.87 -17.70
N SER A 123 11.88 -21.16 -18.27
CA SER A 123 13.13 -20.47 -17.92
C SER A 123 13.14 -18.99 -18.30
N ILE A 124 12.53 -18.60 -19.42
CA ILE A 124 12.52 -17.19 -19.87
C ILE A 124 11.72 -16.33 -18.89
N LEU A 125 10.51 -16.77 -18.51
CA LEU A 125 9.70 -16.08 -17.51
C LEU A 125 10.41 -16.01 -16.16
N LYS A 126 11.04 -17.12 -15.74
CA LYS A 126 11.81 -17.19 -14.49
C LYS A 126 12.96 -16.17 -14.49
N ASP A 127 13.72 -16.11 -15.57
CA ASP A 127 14.87 -15.20 -15.69
C ASP A 127 14.44 -13.74 -15.64
N ILE A 128 13.36 -13.37 -16.34
CA ILE A 128 12.80 -12.00 -16.30
C ILE A 128 12.34 -11.65 -14.89
N VAL A 129 11.54 -12.52 -14.25
CA VAL A 129 11.03 -12.30 -12.90
C VAL A 129 12.17 -12.19 -11.89
N GLN A 130 13.15 -13.09 -11.92
CA GLN A 130 14.29 -13.04 -11.01
C GLN A 130 15.12 -11.77 -11.20
N ALA A 131 15.31 -11.32 -12.45
CA ALA A 131 16.04 -10.08 -12.73
C ALA A 131 15.30 -8.83 -12.19
N VAL A 132 13.97 -8.76 -12.36
CA VAL A 132 13.14 -7.68 -11.78
C VAL A 132 13.20 -7.72 -10.26
N MET A 133 12.95 -8.88 -9.66
CA MET A 133 12.91 -9.04 -8.20
C MET A 133 14.26 -8.70 -7.56
N LYS A 134 15.37 -9.12 -8.17
CA LYS A 134 16.72 -8.79 -7.69
C LYS A 134 16.98 -7.28 -7.65
N ARG A 135 16.43 -6.52 -8.60
CA ARG A 135 16.60 -5.06 -8.67
C ARG A 135 15.80 -4.33 -7.59
N HIS A 136 14.65 -4.88 -7.23
CA HIS A 136 13.65 -4.24 -6.37
C HIS A 136 13.48 -4.88 -4.99
N GLU A 137 14.28 -5.91 -4.67
CA GLU A 137 14.08 -6.78 -3.50
C GLU A 137 13.95 -6.01 -2.19
N GLN A 138 14.83 -5.02 -1.95
CA GLN A 138 14.83 -4.29 -0.68
C GLN A 138 13.50 -3.56 -0.44
N ASP A 139 12.98 -2.92 -1.48
CA ASP A 139 11.79 -2.08 -1.40
C ASP A 139 10.50 -2.90 -1.50
N PHE A 140 10.48 -3.94 -2.34
CA PHE A 140 9.30 -4.76 -2.60
C PHE A 140 8.67 -5.36 -1.33
N PHE A 141 9.49 -5.80 -0.38
CA PHE A 141 9.03 -6.40 0.88
C PHE A 141 8.69 -5.40 1.98
N VAL A 142 8.85 -4.09 1.73
CA VAL A 142 8.62 -3.04 2.72
C VAL A 142 7.50 -2.08 2.26
N TYR A 143 7.34 -1.87 0.96
CA TYR A 143 6.36 -0.93 0.42
C TYR A 143 4.89 -1.35 0.66
N PRO A 144 3.98 -0.38 0.85
CA PRO A 144 2.55 -0.64 0.89
C PRO A 144 2.00 -0.95 -0.52
N ALA A 145 0.89 -1.70 -0.62
CA ALA A 145 0.27 -1.99 -1.92
C ALA A 145 -0.52 -0.81 -2.48
N ALA A 146 -1.06 0.04 -1.59
CA ALA A 146 -1.80 1.24 -1.96
C ALA A 146 -1.63 2.33 -0.91
N MET A 147 -1.73 3.59 -1.34
CA MET A 147 -1.59 4.74 -0.44
C MET A 147 -2.71 4.84 0.61
N ARG A 148 -3.94 4.39 0.30
CA ARG A 148 -5.13 4.57 1.18
C ARG A 148 -6.20 3.47 1.15
N ASN A 149 -6.06 2.45 0.31
CA ASN A 149 -7.18 1.54 -0.01
C ASN A 149 -7.00 0.14 0.59
N HIS A 150 -6.22 -0.72 -0.06
CA HIS A 150 -5.99 -2.10 0.35
C HIS A 150 -4.51 -2.34 0.63
N HIS A 151 -4.21 -3.02 1.74
CA HIS A 151 -2.86 -3.25 2.24
C HIS A 151 -1.99 -1.97 2.34
N ASP A 152 -2.54 -0.94 2.97
CA ASP A 152 -1.91 0.35 3.27
C ASP A 152 -0.93 0.27 4.46
N PHE A 153 -0.20 -0.84 4.56
CA PHE A 153 0.71 -1.17 5.66
C PHE A 153 2.05 -1.65 5.12
N VAL A 154 3.08 -1.71 5.96
CA VAL A 154 4.43 -2.14 5.55
C VAL A 154 4.44 -3.59 5.11
N GLY A 155 5.04 -3.86 3.95
CA GLY A 155 5.00 -5.16 3.29
C GLY A 155 3.63 -5.49 2.70
N GLY A 156 2.77 -4.48 2.55
CA GLY A 156 1.45 -4.63 1.95
C GLY A 156 1.51 -5.09 0.50
N LEU A 157 2.47 -4.59 -0.29
CA LEU A 157 2.66 -5.00 -1.69
C LEU A 157 2.98 -6.50 -1.79
N ALA A 158 3.99 -6.96 -1.04
CA ALA A 158 4.35 -8.38 -1.00
C ALA A 158 3.22 -9.25 -0.42
N THR A 159 2.46 -8.78 0.58
CA THR A 159 1.31 -9.51 1.13
C THR A 159 0.21 -9.70 0.08
N HIS A 160 -0.09 -8.65 -0.67
CA HIS A 160 -1.05 -8.67 -1.77
C HIS A 160 -0.64 -9.67 -2.86
N VAL A 161 0.62 -9.58 -3.32
CA VAL A 161 1.19 -10.49 -4.32
C VAL A 161 1.16 -11.94 -3.83
N LEU A 162 1.55 -12.21 -2.58
CA LEU A 162 1.52 -13.57 -2.03
C LEU A 162 0.11 -14.15 -1.97
N GLY A 163 -0.89 -13.35 -1.58
CA GLY A 163 -2.30 -13.75 -1.59
C GLY A 163 -2.78 -14.07 -3.01
N MET A 164 -2.43 -13.23 -3.98
CA MET A 164 -2.76 -13.47 -5.39
C MET A 164 -2.05 -14.70 -5.96
N LEU A 165 -0.80 -14.98 -5.59
CA LEU A 165 -0.08 -16.19 -6.01
C LEU A 165 -0.80 -17.45 -5.54
N GLN A 166 -1.24 -17.48 -4.27
CA GLN A 166 -1.99 -18.60 -3.71
C GLN A 166 -3.35 -18.80 -4.43
N MET A 167 -4.03 -17.71 -4.76
CA MET A 167 -5.28 -17.77 -5.53
C MET A 167 -5.02 -18.21 -6.98
N GLY A 168 -4.01 -17.65 -7.65
CA GLY A 168 -3.61 -17.99 -9.01
C GLY A 168 -3.26 -19.47 -9.15
N GLU A 169 -2.49 -20.02 -8.21
CA GLU A 169 -2.19 -21.45 -8.13
C GLU A 169 -3.48 -22.30 -8.04
N SER A 170 -4.45 -21.86 -7.25
CA SER A 170 -5.74 -22.55 -7.11
C SER A 170 -6.57 -22.47 -8.39
N VAL A 171 -6.56 -21.32 -9.08
CA VAL A 171 -7.27 -21.12 -10.34
C VAL A 171 -6.65 -21.97 -11.46
N CYS A 172 -5.32 -22.06 -11.55
CA CYS A 172 -4.62 -22.92 -12.51
C CYS A 172 -4.97 -24.41 -12.36
N ARG A 173 -5.26 -24.88 -11.14
CA ARG A 173 -5.73 -26.26 -10.90
C ARG A 173 -7.15 -26.52 -11.43
N GLN A 174 -7.95 -25.47 -11.57
CA GLN A 174 -9.34 -25.56 -12.03
C GLN A 174 -9.46 -25.37 -13.53
N TYR A 175 -8.63 -24.53 -14.13
CA TYR A 175 -8.67 -24.18 -15.55
C TYR A 175 -7.38 -24.63 -16.25
N GLU A 176 -7.45 -25.81 -16.89
CA GLU A 176 -6.31 -26.44 -17.57
C GLU A 176 -5.78 -25.63 -18.78
N ASN A 177 -6.55 -24.67 -19.27
CA ASN A 177 -6.16 -23.79 -20.39
C ASN A 177 -5.35 -22.56 -19.96
N LEU A 178 -4.93 -22.47 -18.69
CA LEU A 178 -4.06 -21.41 -18.19
C LEU A 178 -2.60 -21.84 -18.18
N HIS A 179 -1.72 -21.00 -18.72
CA HIS A 179 -0.29 -21.14 -18.56
C HIS A 179 0.13 -20.66 -17.16
N ARG A 180 0.32 -21.61 -16.25
CA ARG A 180 0.63 -21.35 -14.83
C ARG A 180 1.73 -20.30 -14.63
N ASP A 181 2.92 -20.52 -15.21
CA ASP A 181 4.06 -19.63 -14.96
C ASP A 181 3.84 -18.22 -15.52
N LEU A 182 3.05 -18.06 -16.58
CA LEU A 182 2.74 -16.75 -17.15
C LEU A 182 1.79 -15.99 -16.23
N LEU A 183 0.76 -16.66 -15.70
CA LEU A 183 -0.13 -16.07 -14.72
C LEU A 183 0.65 -15.65 -13.46
N LEU A 184 1.47 -16.55 -12.90
CA LEU A 184 2.24 -16.24 -11.70
C LEU A 184 3.28 -15.14 -11.94
N ALA A 185 3.94 -15.12 -13.11
CA ALA A 185 4.85 -14.03 -13.49
C ALA A 185 4.11 -12.69 -13.59
N GLY A 186 2.92 -12.68 -14.21
CA GLY A 186 2.08 -11.50 -14.27
C GLY A 186 1.69 -11.00 -12.87
N ILE A 187 1.27 -11.90 -11.98
CA ILE A 187 0.96 -11.57 -10.58
C ILE A 187 2.16 -10.98 -9.84
N LEU A 188 3.35 -11.57 -10.00
CA LEU A 188 4.56 -11.09 -9.32
C LEU A 188 4.92 -9.66 -9.71
N LEU A 189 4.74 -9.31 -10.98
CA LEU A 189 5.31 -8.09 -11.54
C LEU A 189 4.30 -6.96 -11.75
N HIS A 190 2.99 -7.21 -11.81
CA HIS A 190 2.00 -6.22 -12.25
C HIS A 190 2.11 -4.86 -11.56
N ASP A 191 2.41 -4.87 -10.26
CA ASP A 191 2.45 -3.69 -9.39
C ASP A 191 3.86 -3.24 -8.96
N VAL A 192 4.93 -3.92 -9.41
CA VAL A 192 6.31 -3.57 -9.01
C VAL A 192 6.69 -2.15 -9.45
N GLY A 193 6.07 -1.63 -10.52
CA GLY A 193 6.23 -0.23 -10.92
C GLY A 193 5.82 0.80 -9.86
N LYS A 194 5.05 0.40 -8.83
CA LYS A 194 4.69 1.27 -7.69
C LYS A 194 5.91 1.73 -6.90
N LEU A 195 6.99 0.95 -6.92
CA LEU A 195 8.25 1.29 -6.25
C LEU A 195 8.94 2.52 -6.87
N VAL A 196 8.60 2.86 -8.11
CA VAL A 196 9.09 4.06 -8.82
C VAL A 196 7.99 5.13 -8.92
N GLU A 197 6.72 4.72 -9.01
CA GLU A 197 5.57 5.63 -8.99
C GLU A 197 5.51 6.46 -7.70
N LEU A 198 5.98 5.87 -6.60
CA LEU A 198 5.85 6.39 -5.25
C LEU A 198 7.22 6.70 -4.63
N SER A 199 7.29 7.78 -3.84
CA SER A 199 8.56 8.32 -3.29
C SER A 199 9.17 7.50 -2.15
N GLY A 200 8.45 6.52 -1.61
CA GLY A 200 8.88 5.75 -0.44
C GLY A 200 7.77 4.95 0.23
N ALA A 201 8.15 4.00 1.09
CA ALA A 201 7.19 3.19 1.86
C ALA A 201 6.40 4.02 2.91
N ILE A 202 6.92 5.19 3.28
CA ILE A 202 6.42 6.03 4.37
C ILE A 202 6.10 7.41 3.82
N VAL A 203 4.89 7.91 4.09
CA VAL A 203 4.39 9.21 3.57
C VAL A 203 4.57 9.29 2.06
N THR A 204 3.88 8.38 1.42
CA THR A 204 4.00 8.05 0.02
C THR A 204 3.48 9.20 -0.84
N GLU A 205 4.36 9.93 -1.52
CA GLU A 205 3.96 10.89 -2.54
C GLU A 205 4.20 10.33 -3.94
N TYR A 206 3.38 10.73 -4.91
CA TYR A 206 3.67 10.39 -6.30
C TYR A 206 4.91 11.13 -6.78
N THR A 207 5.87 10.38 -7.33
CA THR A 207 7.05 10.94 -7.98
C THR A 207 6.65 11.68 -9.27
N MET A 208 7.56 12.46 -9.84
CA MET A 208 7.32 13.08 -11.16
C MET A 208 6.98 12.02 -12.21
N GLN A 209 7.70 10.88 -12.20
CA GLN A 209 7.44 9.77 -13.11
C GLN A 209 6.10 9.11 -12.80
N GLY A 210 5.78 8.88 -11.52
CA GLY A 210 4.49 8.32 -11.12
C GLY A 210 3.29 9.16 -11.58
N LYS A 211 3.36 10.50 -11.41
CA LYS A 211 2.30 11.41 -11.84
C LYS A 211 2.11 11.45 -13.36
N LEU A 212 3.18 11.30 -14.14
CA LEU A 212 3.15 11.47 -15.59
C LEU A 212 2.98 10.16 -16.37
N LEU A 213 3.49 9.04 -15.84
CA LEU A 213 3.56 7.75 -16.55
C LEU A 213 2.68 6.68 -15.91
N GLY A 214 2.56 6.68 -14.58
CA GLY A 214 1.91 5.62 -13.80
C GLY A 214 2.71 4.31 -13.75
N HIS A 215 2.48 3.51 -12.70
CA HIS A 215 3.21 2.26 -12.45
C HIS A 215 3.09 1.24 -13.60
N ILE A 216 1.94 1.18 -14.30
CA ILE A 216 1.72 0.25 -15.42
C ILE A 216 2.75 0.48 -16.53
N SER A 217 2.87 1.73 -16.98
CA SER A 217 3.79 2.12 -18.06
C SER A 217 5.24 1.95 -17.62
N ILE A 218 5.55 2.33 -16.38
CA ILE A 218 6.87 2.17 -15.78
C ILE A 218 7.29 0.70 -15.77
N MET A 219 6.42 -0.17 -15.25
CA MET A 219 6.73 -1.59 -15.09
C MET A 219 6.87 -2.29 -16.45
N GLN A 220 6.00 -1.98 -17.40
CA GLN A 220 6.12 -2.52 -18.75
C GLN A 220 7.45 -2.10 -19.41
N ALA A 221 7.89 -0.85 -19.25
CA ALA A 221 9.15 -0.37 -19.81
C ALA A 221 10.35 -1.05 -19.15
N GLU A 222 10.28 -1.30 -17.85
CA GLU A 222 11.32 -2.00 -17.12
C GLU A 222 11.44 -3.47 -17.51
N ILE A 223 10.32 -4.18 -17.70
CA ILE A 223 10.32 -5.55 -18.22
C ILE A 223 10.99 -5.59 -19.60
N ASP A 224 10.65 -4.65 -20.49
CA ASP A 224 11.23 -4.56 -21.84
C ASP A 224 12.75 -4.32 -21.79
N GLN A 225 13.19 -3.43 -20.90
CA GLN A 225 14.62 -3.16 -20.68
C GLN A 225 15.35 -4.41 -20.17
N ILE A 226 14.82 -5.08 -19.14
CA ILE A 226 15.43 -6.29 -18.57
C ILE A 226 15.46 -7.42 -19.59
N ALA A 227 14.37 -7.64 -20.33
CA ALA A 227 14.30 -8.63 -21.38
C ALA A 227 15.33 -8.35 -22.49
N THR A 228 15.60 -7.08 -22.80
CA THR A 228 16.66 -6.67 -23.73
C THR A 228 18.05 -6.98 -23.16
N GLU A 229 18.30 -6.64 -21.89
CA GLU A 229 19.58 -6.88 -21.21
C GLU A 229 19.95 -8.37 -21.16
N ILE A 230 18.97 -9.26 -20.99
CA ILE A 230 19.18 -10.72 -20.96
C ILE A 230 19.00 -11.39 -22.33
N GLY A 231 18.70 -10.63 -23.40
CA GLY A 231 18.65 -11.11 -24.78
C GLY A 231 17.39 -11.87 -25.17
N VAL A 232 16.27 -11.65 -24.48
CA VAL A 232 14.97 -12.34 -24.71
C VAL A 232 13.83 -11.39 -25.06
N ALA A 233 14.09 -10.11 -25.37
CA ALA A 233 13.06 -9.10 -25.65
C ALA A 233 12.07 -9.50 -26.76
N GLU A 234 12.54 -10.22 -27.78
CA GLU A 234 11.73 -10.69 -28.91
C GLU A 234 11.02 -12.04 -28.64
N SER A 235 11.16 -12.61 -27.44
CA SER A 235 10.45 -13.84 -27.08
C SER A 235 8.95 -13.58 -26.90
N GLU A 236 8.14 -14.60 -27.16
CA GLU A 236 6.70 -14.53 -26.93
C GLU A 236 6.41 -14.31 -25.44
N GLU A 237 7.17 -14.95 -24.54
CA GLU A 237 7.05 -14.79 -23.09
C GLU A 237 7.24 -13.35 -22.63
N ALA A 238 8.25 -12.65 -23.15
CA ALA A 238 8.49 -11.24 -22.79
C ALA A 238 7.33 -10.34 -23.26
N ILE A 239 6.80 -10.58 -24.47
CA ILE A 239 5.67 -9.83 -25.02
C ILE A 239 4.39 -10.10 -24.21
N LEU A 240 4.09 -11.37 -23.92
CA LEU A 240 2.92 -11.76 -23.14
C LEU A 240 2.99 -11.22 -21.71
N LEU A 241 4.15 -11.26 -21.06
CA LEU A 241 4.32 -10.72 -19.71
C LEU A 241 4.13 -9.20 -19.68
N ARG A 242 4.61 -8.47 -20.69
CA ARG A 242 4.30 -7.03 -20.84
C ARG A 242 2.82 -6.79 -21.04
N HIS A 243 2.14 -7.62 -21.83
CA HIS A 243 0.69 -7.55 -22.02
C HIS A 243 -0.08 -7.80 -20.72
N MET A 244 0.35 -8.77 -19.90
CA MET A 244 -0.21 -9.02 -18.56
C MET A 244 -0.18 -7.75 -17.73
N VAL A 245 0.97 -7.07 -17.65
CA VAL A 245 1.12 -5.82 -16.90
C VAL A 245 0.28 -4.69 -17.51
N LEU A 246 0.32 -4.49 -18.83
CA LEU A 246 -0.43 -3.43 -19.51
C LEU A 246 -1.96 -3.59 -19.42
N SER A 247 -2.46 -4.78 -19.13
CA SER A 247 -3.90 -5.04 -19.10
C SER A 247 -4.49 -5.28 -17.73
N HIS A 248 -3.68 -5.35 -16.67
CA HIS A 248 -4.10 -5.91 -15.38
C HIS A 248 -5.23 -5.12 -14.66
N HIS A 249 -5.41 -3.83 -14.93
CA HIS A 249 -6.57 -3.07 -14.41
C HIS A 249 -7.90 -3.43 -15.13
N GLY A 250 -7.87 -4.27 -16.17
CA GLY A 250 -9.01 -4.88 -16.87
C GLY A 250 -9.83 -3.97 -17.78
N VAL A 251 -9.95 -2.68 -17.47
CA VAL A 251 -10.80 -1.72 -18.21
C VAL A 251 -10.12 -0.37 -18.39
N TYR A 252 -10.47 0.33 -19.47
CA TYR A 252 -9.88 1.62 -19.80
C TYR A 252 -10.16 2.68 -18.72
N GLU A 253 -11.35 2.64 -18.10
CA GLU A 253 -11.77 3.55 -17.04
C GLU A 253 -10.92 3.42 -15.77
N TYR A 254 -10.27 2.28 -15.56
CA TYR A 254 -9.34 2.04 -14.45
C TYR A 254 -7.90 2.35 -14.84
N GLY A 255 -7.65 2.78 -16.08
CA GLY A 255 -6.34 3.22 -16.54
C GLY A 255 -5.53 2.14 -17.26
N SER A 256 -6.10 0.97 -17.57
CA SER A 256 -5.43 -0.01 -18.44
C SER A 256 -5.14 0.58 -19.82
N PRO A 257 -3.87 0.58 -20.29
CA PRO A 257 -3.56 0.93 -21.68
C PRO A 257 -4.22 0.02 -22.72
N VAL A 258 -4.36 -1.28 -22.43
CA VAL A 258 -5.02 -2.28 -23.30
C VAL A 258 -5.90 -3.21 -22.46
N LEU A 259 -6.89 -3.85 -23.09
CA LEU A 259 -7.74 -4.83 -22.39
C LEU A 259 -7.05 -6.20 -22.28
N PRO A 260 -7.44 -7.05 -21.31
CA PRO A 260 -7.04 -8.45 -21.30
C PRO A 260 -7.43 -9.13 -22.63
N MET A 261 -6.47 -9.85 -23.22
CA MET A 261 -6.64 -10.53 -24.52
C MET A 261 -6.25 -12.02 -24.44
N ILE A 262 -5.77 -12.45 -23.28
CA ILE A 262 -5.38 -13.83 -23.00
C ILE A 262 -6.02 -14.27 -21.67
N PRO A 263 -6.31 -15.56 -21.49
CA PRO A 263 -6.94 -16.08 -20.28
C PRO A 263 -6.23 -15.68 -18.98
N GLU A 264 -4.91 -15.68 -18.98
CA GLU A 264 -4.08 -15.33 -17.82
C GLU A 264 -4.27 -13.86 -17.43
N ALA A 265 -4.39 -12.96 -18.40
CA ALA A 265 -4.59 -11.53 -18.15
C ALA A 265 -5.98 -11.26 -17.57
N GLU A 266 -6.99 -11.97 -18.06
CA GLU A 266 -8.36 -11.88 -17.53
C GLU A 266 -8.38 -12.36 -16.07
N VAL A 267 -7.71 -13.48 -15.79
CA VAL A 267 -7.60 -14.02 -14.43
C VAL A 267 -6.82 -13.06 -13.52
N LEU A 268 -5.69 -12.51 -13.98
CA LEU A 268 -4.90 -11.54 -13.22
C LEU A 268 -5.76 -10.34 -12.78
N TYR A 269 -6.48 -9.73 -13.72
CA TYR A 269 -7.39 -8.62 -13.43
C TYR A 269 -8.44 -8.99 -12.37
N LEU A 270 -9.09 -10.15 -12.54
CA LEU A 270 -10.13 -10.60 -11.61
C LEU A 270 -9.57 -10.92 -10.22
N LEU A 271 -8.36 -11.49 -10.15
CA LEU A 271 -7.70 -11.81 -8.88
C LEU A 271 -7.26 -10.55 -8.13
N ASP A 272 -6.69 -9.56 -8.81
CA ASP A 272 -6.32 -8.28 -8.23
C ASP A 272 -7.56 -7.58 -7.64
N ASN A 273 -8.63 -7.49 -8.45
CA ASN A 273 -9.89 -6.91 -8.01
C ASN A 273 -10.52 -7.67 -6.82
N LEU A 274 -10.46 -9.00 -6.85
CA LEU A 274 -10.97 -9.83 -5.76
C LEU A 274 -10.21 -9.57 -4.45
N ASP A 275 -8.88 -9.57 -4.48
CA ASP A 275 -8.06 -9.33 -3.29
C ASP A 275 -8.33 -7.94 -2.70
N ALA A 276 -8.26 -6.90 -3.53
CA ALA A 276 -8.50 -5.52 -3.13
C ALA A 276 -9.88 -5.35 -2.47
N ARG A 277 -10.92 -5.96 -3.05
CA ARG A 277 -12.29 -5.87 -2.52
C ARG A 277 -12.46 -6.65 -1.23
N MET A 278 -11.95 -7.88 -1.16
CA MET A 278 -12.06 -8.71 0.04
C MET A 278 -11.31 -8.11 1.22
N HIS A 279 -10.12 -7.55 0.98
CA HIS A 279 -9.38 -6.80 1.98
C HIS A 279 -10.18 -5.58 2.47
N THR A 280 -10.70 -4.76 1.54
CA THR A 280 -11.51 -3.58 1.86
C THR A 280 -12.74 -3.94 2.71
N MET A 281 -13.44 -5.02 2.34
CA MET A 281 -14.60 -5.51 3.09
C MET A 281 -14.21 -6.00 4.50
N LYS A 282 -13.13 -6.77 4.63
CA LYS A 282 -12.62 -7.24 5.93
C LYS A 282 -12.28 -6.07 6.85
N LYS A 283 -11.53 -5.07 6.35
CA LYS A 283 -11.15 -3.86 7.09
C LYS A 283 -12.38 -3.08 7.54
N THR A 284 -13.34 -2.89 6.65
CA THR A 284 -14.59 -2.14 6.95
C THR A 284 -15.43 -2.86 8.02
N LEU A 285 -15.60 -4.18 7.92
CA LEU A 285 -16.46 -4.96 8.82
C LEU A 285 -15.84 -5.23 10.20
N ALA A 286 -14.54 -5.03 10.38
CA ALA A 286 -13.83 -5.27 11.64
C ALA A 286 -14.49 -4.51 12.81
N ASN A 287 -14.88 -3.25 12.58
CA ASN A 287 -15.41 -2.34 13.61
C ASN A 287 -16.95 -2.21 13.62
N ILE A 288 -17.66 -3.03 12.84
CA ILE A 288 -19.13 -3.04 12.81
C ILE A 288 -19.65 -4.06 13.82
N ALA A 289 -20.76 -3.78 14.50
CA ALA A 289 -21.41 -4.77 15.35
C ALA A 289 -22.17 -5.80 14.51
N GLU A 290 -22.30 -7.03 14.99
CA GLU A 290 -23.04 -8.06 14.25
C GLU A 290 -24.52 -7.69 14.12
N GLY A 291 -25.06 -7.84 12.91
CA GLY A 291 -26.42 -7.40 12.57
C GLY A 291 -26.53 -5.94 12.16
N GLU A 292 -25.42 -5.20 12.09
CA GLU A 292 -25.41 -3.80 11.67
C GLU A 292 -24.78 -3.59 10.29
N PHE A 293 -24.98 -2.39 9.75
CA PHE A 293 -24.44 -1.94 8.47
C PHE A 293 -23.31 -0.94 8.68
N SER A 294 -22.28 -1.02 7.83
CA SER A 294 -21.28 0.03 7.69
C SER A 294 -21.86 1.29 7.03
N GLN A 295 -21.11 2.39 7.10
CA GLN A 295 -21.31 3.51 6.17
C GLN A 295 -21.01 3.08 4.72
N ARG A 296 -21.38 3.92 3.76
CA ARG A 296 -21.09 3.69 2.34
C ARG A 296 -19.58 3.70 2.09
N VAL A 297 -19.08 2.68 1.40
CA VAL A 297 -17.67 2.53 1.05
C VAL A 297 -17.47 2.92 -0.42
N PHE A 298 -16.81 4.05 -0.66
CA PHE A 298 -16.61 4.61 -2.01
C PHE A 298 -15.94 3.59 -2.96
N ALA A 299 -14.87 2.93 -2.51
CA ALA A 299 -14.12 1.94 -3.27
C ALA A 299 -14.92 0.67 -3.64
N LEU A 300 -16.10 0.47 -3.06
CA LEU A 300 -17.02 -0.63 -3.36
C LEU A 300 -18.31 -0.07 -3.95
N GLU A 301 -18.19 0.83 -4.93
CA GLU A 301 -19.32 1.46 -5.62
C GLU A 301 -20.33 2.11 -4.66
N ASN A 302 -19.85 2.71 -3.57
CA ASN A 302 -20.66 3.33 -2.51
C ASN A 302 -21.63 2.36 -1.80
N ARG A 303 -21.32 1.07 -1.75
CA ARG A 303 -22.12 0.06 -1.03
C ARG A 303 -21.98 0.20 0.50
N MET A 304 -23.07 -0.10 1.22
CA MET A 304 -23.02 -0.40 2.65
C MET A 304 -22.80 -1.90 2.84
N LEU A 305 -21.98 -2.28 3.82
CA LEU A 305 -21.66 -3.66 4.13
C LEU A 305 -22.40 -4.11 5.39
N TYR A 306 -22.97 -5.31 5.36
CA TYR A 306 -23.64 -5.90 6.51
C TYR A 306 -22.72 -6.89 7.23
N LYS A 307 -22.62 -6.81 8.56
CA LYS A 307 -21.90 -7.81 9.35
C LYS A 307 -22.85 -8.93 9.78
N SER A 308 -22.66 -10.11 9.20
CA SER A 308 -23.48 -11.28 9.52
C SER A 308 -23.31 -11.74 10.98
N LYS A 309 -24.40 -12.26 11.55
CA LYS A 309 -24.40 -13.01 12.83
C LYS A 309 -24.05 -14.49 12.64
N LEU A 310 -24.00 -14.95 11.38
CA LEU A 310 -23.53 -16.30 11.07
C LEU A 310 -22.01 -16.29 11.22
N GLY A 311 -21.51 -17.01 12.23
CA GLY A 311 -20.07 -17.24 12.40
C GLY A 311 -19.47 -17.96 11.19
N LYS A 312 -18.14 -17.87 11.08
CA LYS A 312 -17.36 -18.70 10.16
C LYS A 312 -17.20 -20.12 10.70
#